data_AF-A0A653UB76-F1
#
_entry.id   AF-A0A653UB76-F1
#
_cell.length_a   1.000
_cell.length_b   1.000
_cell.length_c   1.000
_cell.angle_alpha   90.00
_cell.angle_beta   90.00
_cell.angle_gamma   90.00
#
_symmetry.space_group_name_H-M   'P 1'
#
loop_
_entity.id
_entity.type
_entity.pdbx_description
1 polymer ?
#
loop_
_entity_poly.entity_id
_entity_poly.type
_entity_poly.pdbx_seq_one_letter_code
_entity_poly.pdbx_strand_id
1 'polypeptide(L)' 'MDPLFSSRNDSDDTDGAADARRDLRRRDIVDDALALMRVAGTLSALEYLKSHAVDGRIIARVLLDPAKRRNGPGLAAV' A
#
# COMPACT_ATOMS: atom_id res chain seq x y z
N MET A 1 24.48 16.29 45.56
CA MET A 1 25.24 16.59 44.33
C MET A 1 25.21 15.38 43.42
N ASP A 2 23.99 15.05 43.01
CA ASP A 2 23.50 14.69 41.66
C ASP A 2 24.49 13.97 40.71
N PRO A 3 24.26 12.67 40.42
CA PRO A 3 24.85 12.04 39.24
C PRO A 3 24.10 12.51 37.99
N LEU A 4 24.86 12.98 37.01
CA LEU A 4 24.39 13.37 35.67
C LEU A 4 23.60 12.21 35.05
N PHE A 5 22.28 12.34 35.03
CA PHE A 5 21.39 11.47 34.29
C PHE A 5 21.82 11.48 32.82
N SER A 6 22.42 10.38 32.37
CA SER A 6 22.51 10.05 30.96
C SER A 6 21.09 10.07 30.41
N SER A 7 20.77 11.12 29.66
CA SER A 7 19.56 11.18 28.85
C SER A 7 19.71 10.13 27.76
N ARG A 8 19.39 8.89 28.12
CA ARG A 8 19.26 7.77 27.20
C ARG A 8 18.00 8.10 26.44
N ASN A 9 18.20 8.56 25.21
CA ASN A 9 17.17 8.85 24.24
C ASN A 9 16.44 7.53 23.96
N ASP A 10 15.41 7.26 24.75
CA ASP A 10 14.71 6.00 24.80
C ASP A 10 13.45 6.11 23.92
N SER A 11 13.44 5.26 22.90
CA SER A 11 12.25 4.69 22.26
C SER A 11 11.46 5.56 21.27
N ASP A 12 11.89 5.51 20.01
CA ASP A 12 11.02 5.73 18.82
C ASP A 12 10.80 4.44 18.00
N ASP A 13 11.10 3.26 18.57
CA ASP A 13 11.01 1.96 17.86
C ASP A 13 9.59 1.37 17.76
N THR A 14 8.58 2.04 18.31
CA THR A 14 7.19 1.54 18.31
C THR A 14 6.41 1.83 17.02
N ASP A 15 6.84 2.78 16.19
CA ASP A 15 6.10 3.19 14.98
C ASP A 15 6.33 2.22 13.80
N GLY A 16 7.55 1.67 13.67
CA GLY A 16 7.89 0.75 12.57
C GLY A 16 7.09 -0.55 12.54
N ALA A 17 6.65 -1.05 13.71
CA ALA A 17 5.81 -2.25 13.79
C ALA A 17 4.35 -1.98 13.41
N ALA A 18 3.85 -0.76 13.67
CA ALA A 18 2.50 -0.35 13.29
C ALA A 18 2.41 -0.11 11.78
N ASP A 19 3.42 0.55 11.20
CA ASP A 19 3.51 0.75 9.76
C ASP A 19 3.68 -0.56 8.99
N ALA A 20 4.54 -1.47 9.47
CA ALA A 20 4.70 -2.78 8.84
C ALA A 20 3.39 -3.60 8.83
N ARG A 21 2.62 -3.58 9.92
CA ARG A 21 1.30 -4.25 9.97
C ARG A 21 0.28 -3.58 9.05
N ARG A 22 0.32 -2.25 8.96
CA ARG A 22 -0.56 -1.49 8.06
C ARG A 22 -0.25 -1.80 6.60
N ASP A 23 1.02 -1.96 6.26
CA ASP A 23 1.47 -2.37 4.93
C ASP A 23 1.07 -3.81 4.61
N LEU A 24 1.17 -4.74 5.57
CA LEU A 24 0.68 -6.12 5.39
C LEU A 24 -0.82 -6.16 5.11
N ARG A 25 -1.63 -5.49 5.96
CA ARG A 25 -3.08 -5.42 5.76
C ARG A 25 -3.45 -4.81 4.41
N ARG A 26 -2.69 -3.80 3.97
CA ARG A 26 -2.92 -3.15 2.67
C ARG A 26 -2.60 -4.08 1.50
N ARG A 27 -1.58 -4.93 1.63
CA ARG A 27 -1.25 -5.95 0.62
C ARG A 27 -2.35 -6.99 0.52
N ASP A 28 -2.83 -7.51 1.64
CA ASP A 28 -3.91 -8.50 1.66
C ASP A 28 -5.18 -7.98 0.96
N ILE A 29 -5.58 -6.73 1.27
CA ILE A 29 -6.72 -6.07 0.62
C ILE A 29 -6.53 -5.96 -0.90
N VAL A 30 -5.30 -5.68 -1.36
CA VAL A 30 -4.97 -5.57 -2.78
C VAL A 30 -4.98 -6.93 -3.47
N ASP A 31 -4.46 -7.97 -2.83
CA ASP A 31 -4.46 -9.33 -3.36
C ASP A 31 -5.87 -9.90 -3.47
N ASP A 32 -6.72 -9.66 -2.45
CA ASP A 32 -8.15 -10.00 -2.50
C ASP A 32 -8.87 -9.27 -3.63
N ALA A 33 -8.58 -7.98 -3.84
CA ALA A 33 -9.16 -7.21 -4.94
C ALA A 33 -8.71 -7.74 -6.31
N LEU A 34 -7.46 -8.18 -6.44
CA LEU A 34 -6.94 -8.81 -7.67
C LEU A 34 -7.60 -10.16 -7.93
N ALA A 35 -7.78 -10.98 -6.91
CA ALA A 35 -8.51 -12.23 -7.00
C ALA A 35 -9.96 -11.95 -7.42
N LEU A 36 -10.64 -11.02 -6.75
CA LEU A 36 -12.02 -10.62 -7.05
C LEU A 36 -12.17 -10.10 -8.48
N MET A 37 -11.20 -9.33 -8.97
CA MET A 37 -11.19 -8.84 -10.35
C MET A 37 -11.18 -9.97 -11.37
N ARG A 38 -10.48 -11.07 -11.10
CA ARG A 38 -10.39 -12.23 -12.00
C ARG A 38 -11.68 -13.04 -12.07
N VAL A 39 -12.46 -13.08 -10.99
CA VAL A 39 -13.70 -13.89 -10.90
C VAL A 39 -14.97 -13.09 -11.17
N ALA A 40 -15.03 -11.83 -10.73
CA ALA A 40 -16.23 -10.98 -10.78
C ALA A 40 -16.06 -9.70 -11.63
N GLY A 41 -14.86 -9.43 -12.13
CA GLY A 41 -14.57 -8.29 -12.99
C GLY A 41 -14.13 -7.02 -12.24
N THR A 42 -13.76 -6.01 -13.01
CA THR A 42 -13.14 -4.77 -12.53
C THR A 42 -14.01 -3.93 -11.62
N LEU A 43 -15.33 -3.88 -11.87
CA LEU A 43 -16.25 -3.07 -11.06
C LEU A 43 -16.35 -3.59 -9.62
N SER A 44 -16.44 -4.90 -9.42
CA SER A 44 -16.48 -5.52 -8.09
C SER A 44 -15.18 -5.30 -7.32
N ALA A 45 -14.02 -5.42 -7.98
CA ALA A 45 -12.73 -5.10 -7.37
C ALA A 45 -12.61 -3.62 -6.98
N LEU A 46 -13.12 -2.71 -7.82
CA LEU A 46 -13.13 -1.27 -7.52
C LEU A 46 -13.97 -0.97 -6.28
N GLU A 47 -15.18 -1.53 -6.18
CA GLU A 47 -16.06 -1.35 -5.03
C GLU A 47 -15.46 -1.93 -3.74
N TYR A 48 -14.82 -3.10 -3.82
CA TYR A 48 -14.11 -3.71 -2.69
C TYR A 48 -12.95 -2.84 -2.18
N LEU A 49 -12.15 -2.26 -3.08
CA LEU A 49 -11.07 -1.36 -2.67
C LEU A 49 -11.60 -0.05 -2.06
N LYS A 50 -12.70 0.48 -2.59
CA LYS A 50 -13.35 1.68 -2.04
C LYS A 50 -13.94 1.43 -0.65
N SER A 51 -14.55 0.28 -0.40
CA SER A 51 -15.09 -0.07 0.93
C SER A 51 -14.01 -0.19 2.00
N HIS A 52 -12.78 -0.50 1.60
CA HIS A 52 -11.60 -0.55 2.46
C HIS A 52 -10.83 0.78 2.57
N ALA A 53 -11.43 1.89 2.10
CA ALA A 53 -10.83 3.23 2.09
C ALA A 53 -9.44 3.27 1.43
N VAL A 54 -9.21 2.43 0.41
CA VAL A 54 -7.95 2.42 -0.33
C VAL A 54 -7.87 3.68 -1.20
N ASP A 55 -6.73 4.36 -1.11
CA ASP A 55 -6.46 5.58 -1.89
C ASP A 55 -6.62 5.33 -3.40
N GLY A 56 -7.23 6.31 -4.09
CA GLY A 56 -7.52 6.24 -5.51
C GLY A 56 -6.28 6.01 -6.39
N ARG A 57 -5.09 6.47 -5.99
CA ARG A 57 -3.83 6.19 -6.71
C ARG A 57 -3.45 4.71 -6.63
N ILE A 58 -3.72 4.06 -5.49
CA ILE A 58 -3.47 2.62 -5.32
C ILE A 58 -4.51 1.83 -6.08
N ILE A 59 -5.78 2.24 -6.05
CA ILE A 59 -6.84 1.64 -6.86
C ILE A 59 -6.47 1.70 -8.35
N ALA A 60 -6.16 2.90 -8.86
CA ALA A 60 -5.75 3.08 -10.25
C ALA A 60 -4.55 2.19 -10.59
N ARG A 61 -3.57 2.10 -9.70
CA ARG A 61 -2.44 1.18 -9.83
C ARG A 61 -2.91 -0.28 -9.92
N VAL A 62 -3.73 -0.77 -9.00
CA VAL A 62 -4.19 -2.17 -8.95
C VAL A 62 -5.00 -2.54 -10.19
N LEU A 63 -5.83 -1.62 -10.68
CA LEU A 63 -6.66 -1.81 -11.87
C LEU A 63 -5.91 -1.58 -13.19
N LEU A 64 -4.82 -0.81 -13.19
CA LEU A 64 -3.96 -0.65 -14.36
C LEU A 64 -3.11 -1.90 -14.56
N ASP A 65 -3.17 -2.45 -15.77
CA ASP A 65 -2.33 -3.55 -16.22
C ASP A 65 -0.84 -3.31 -15.83
N PRO A 66 -0.18 -4.27 -15.16
CA PRO A 66 1.23 -4.13 -14.79
C PRO A 66 2.15 -3.83 -16.00
N ALA A 67 1.79 -4.26 -17.22
CA ALA A 67 2.50 -3.90 -18.45
C ALA A 67 2.31 -2.42 -18.82
N LYS A 68 1.12 -1.84 -18.58
CA LYS A 68 0.87 -0.41 -18.79
C LYS A 68 1.60 0.48 -17.78
N ARG A 69 1.85 -0.01 -16.57
CA ARG A 69 2.69 0.72 -15.59
C ARG A 69 4.15 0.85 -16.04
N ARG A 70 4.68 -0.15 -16.75
CA ARG A 70 6.05 -0.12 -17.31
C ARG A 70 6.15 0.74 -18.57
N ASN A 71 5.03 0.92 -19.27
CA ASN A 71 4.89 1.78 -20.44
C ASN A 71 4.37 3.19 -20.09
N GLY A 72 4.79 3.75 -18.96
CA GLY A 72 4.63 5.18 -18.70
C GLY A 72 5.21 6.00 -19.88
N PRO A 73 4.71 7.22 -20.14
CA PRO A 73 5.03 8.02 -21.33
C PRO A 73 6.47 8.55 -21.35
N GLY A 74 7.47 7.67 -21.34
CA GLY A 74 8.89 8.01 -21.39
C GLY A 74 9.77 7.02 -22.16
N LEU A 75 9.22 5.93 -22.72
CA LEU A 75 10.05 4.93 -23.43
C LEU A 75 9.31 4.20 -24.56
N ALA A 76 8.44 4.91 -25.28
CA ALA A 76 7.84 4.42 -26.52
C ALA A 76 7.80 5.53 -27.59
N ALA A 77 8.96 6.07 -27.92
CA ALA A 77 9.19 6.75 -29.19
C ALA A 77 10.69 6.68 -29.50
N VAL A 78 10.97 5.91 -30.57
CA VAL A 78 12.09 5.94 -31.52
C VAL A 78 13.23 6.94 -31.29
#